data_AF-A0A7W1L039-F1
#
_entry.id   AF-A0A7W1L039-F1
#
_cell.length_a   1.000
_cell.length_b   1.000
_cell.length_c   1.000
_cell.angle_alpha   90.00
_cell.angle_beta   90.00
_cell.angle_gamma   90.00
#
_symmetry.space_group_name_H-M   'P 1'
#
loop_
_entity.id
_entity.type
_entity.pdbx_description
1 polymer ?
#
loop_
_entity_poly.entity_id
_entity_poly.type
_entity_poly.pdbx_seq_one_letter_code
_entity_poly.pdbx_strand_id
1 'polypeptide(L)'
;MSLQYLKDADASKDTEKLIRYVRLHLGDGDEAAGRKEVDKAWVEALKLLLDTPPTDREFILQTLAERDAATLAHLFFHLHFYFVKRSGAWIHDGQL
;
A
#
# COMPACT_ATOMS: atom_id res chain seq x y z
N MET A 1 -15.12 -7.30 5.73
CA MET A 1 -14.70 -7.05 7.13
C MET A 1 -15.16 -5.64 7.52
N SER A 2 -15.63 -5.39 8.76
CA SER A 2 -16.26 -4.11 9.14
C SER A 2 -15.25 -3.08 9.66
N LEU A 3 -15.58 -1.78 9.58
CA LEU A 3 -14.80 -0.70 10.20
C LEU A 3 -14.58 -0.91 11.71
N GLN A 4 -15.55 -1.50 12.39
CA GLN A 4 -15.45 -1.80 13.82
C GLN A 4 -14.32 -2.79 14.12
N TYR A 5 -14.14 -3.82 13.28
CA TYR A 5 -13.05 -4.78 13.41
C TYR A 5 -11.67 -4.09 13.42
N LEU A 6 -11.49 -3.08 12.57
CA LEU A 6 -10.23 -2.33 12.49
C LEU A 6 -10.01 -1.42 13.70
N LYS A 7 -11.07 -0.77 14.19
CA LYS A 7 -11.02 0.02 15.42
C LYS A 7 -10.64 -0.83 16.63
N ASP A 8 -11.19 -2.04 16.73
CA ASP A 8 -10.88 -2.97 17.82
C ASP A 8 -9.44 -3.49 17.72
N ALA A 9 -8.97 -3.79 16.51
CA ALA A 9 -7.58 -4.18 16.26
C ALA A 9 -6.60 -3.05 16.63
N ASP A 10 -6.90 -1.80 16.26
CA ASP A 10 -6.08 -0.63 16.61
C ASP A 10 -6.07 -0.38 18.13
N ALA A 11 -7.24 -0.41 18.77
CA ALA A 11 -7.38 -0.25 20.22
C ALA A 11 -6.61 -1.31 21.01
N SER A 12 -6.50 -2.53 20.46
CA SER A 12 -5.73 -3.62 21.04
C SER A 12 -4.26 -3.68 20.58
N LYS A 13 -3.82 -2.75 19.72
CA LYS A 13 -2.49 -2.76 19.08
C LYS A 13 -2.17 -4.07 18.37
N ASP A 14 -3.19 -4.75 17.84
CA ASP A 14 -3.10 -6.01 17.14
C ASP A 14 -2.66 -5.77 15.68
N THR A 15 -1.35 -5.58 15.50
CA THR A 15 -0.76 -5.26 14.20
C THR A 15 -0.98 -6.36 13.17
N GLU A 16 -1.04 -7.62 13.59
CA GLU A 16 -1.30 -8.75 12.69
C GLU A 16 -2.70 -8.69 12.08
N LYS A 17 -3.73 -8.33 12.86
CA LYS A 17 -5.09 -8.14 12.31
C LYS A 17 -5.16 -6.99 11.31
N LEU A 18 -4.46 -5.89 11.58
CA LEU A 18 -4.41 -4.76 10.65
C LEU A 18 -3.70 -5.14 9.34
N ILE A 19 -2.56 -5.83 9.43
CA ILE A 19 -1.83 -6.34 8.25
C ILE A 19 -2.68 -7.34 7.46
N ARG A 20 -3.35 -8.27 8.16
CA ARG A 20 -4.22 -9.26 7.53
C ARG A 20 -5.37 -8.60 6.78
N TYR A 21 -5.97 -7.55 7.33
CA TYR A 21 -6.99 -6.76 6.61
C TYR A 21 -6.45 -6.21 5.29
N VAL A 22 -5.25 -5.61 5.30
CA VAL A 22 -4.64 -5.05 4.08
C VAL A 22 -4.43 -6.14 3.04
N ARG A 23 -3.87 -7.30 3.43
CA ARG A 23 -3.67 -8.41 2.49
C ARG A 23 -4.99 -8.92 1.91
N LEU A 24 -6.00 -9.14 2.76
CA LEU A 24 -7.30 -9.58 2.29
C LEU A 24 -7.96 -8.57 1.36
N HIS A 25 -7.80 -7.27 1.62
CA HIS A 25 -8.35 -6.22 0.76
C HIS A 25 -7.65 -6.15 -0.59
N LEU A 26 -6.32 -6.27 -0.61
CA LEU A 26 -5.53 -6.26 -1.84
C LEU A 26 -5.68 -7.54 -2.67
N GLY A 27 -5.95 -8.67 -2.03
CA GLY A 27 -6.08 -9.98 -2.67
C GLY A 27 -7.51 -10.46 -2.88
N ASP A 28 -8.51 -9.57 -2.83
CA ASP A 28 -9.94 -9.89 -3.00
C ASP A 28 -10.42 -11.07 -2.14
N GLY A 29 -10.03 -11.07 -0.86
CA GLY A 29 -10.35 -12.12 0.11
C GLY A 29 -9.35 -13.27 0.17
N ASP A 30 -8.36 -13.34 -0.71
CA ASP A 30 -7.23 -14.28 -0.65
C ASP A 30 -5.98 -13.60 -0.08
N GLU A 31 -5.56 -14.00 1.12
CA GLU A 31 -4.39 -13.43 1.79
C GLU A 31 -3.07 -13.72 1.04
N ALA A 32 -2.95 -14.88 0.39
CA ALA A 32 -1.75 -15.25 -0.37
C ALA A 32 -1.65 -14.42 -1.64
N ALA A 33 -2.77 -14.20 -2.33
CA ALA A 33 -2.85 -13.28 -3.46
C ALA A 33 -2.48 -11.85 -3.03
N GLY A 34 -3.06 -11.36 -1.92
CA GLY A 34 -2.78 -10.02 -1.41
C GLY A 34 -1.32 -9.81 -1.00
N ARG A 35 -0.68 -10.81 -0.39
CA ARG A 35 0.77 -10.78 -0.13
C ARG A 35 1.56 -10.64 -1.44
N LYS A 36 1.19 -11.39 -2.47
CA LYS A 36 1.84 -11.32 -3.78
C LYS A 36 1.69 -9.93 -4.41
N GLU A 37 0.54 -9.28 -4.28
CA GLU A 37 0.37 -7.90 -4.77
C GLU A 37 1.26 -6.90 -4.03
N VAL A 38 1.37 -7.01 -2.70
CA VAL A 38 2.31 -6.22 -1.90
C VAL A 38 3.74 -6.41 -2.40
N ASP A 39 4.19 -7.65 -2.55
CA ASP A 39 5.54 -7.97 -2.99
C ASP A 39 5.83 -7.41 -4.40
N LYS A 40 4.87 -7.48 -5.33
CA LYS A 40 5.00 -6.88 -6.68
C LYS A 40 5.21 -5.36 -6.61
N ALA A 41 4.39 -4.66 -5.82
CA ALA A 41 4.50 -3.21 -5.70
C ALA A 41 5.88 -2.79 -5.18
N TRP A 42 6.42 -3.53 -4.20
CA TRP A 42 7.78 -3.32 -3.69
C TRP A 42 8.85 -3.55 -4.76
N VAL A 43 8.74 -4.65 -5.52
CA VAL A 43 9.69 -4.96 -6.61
C VAL A 43 9.69 -3.85 -7.66
N GLU A 44 8.53 -3.35 -8.08
CA GLU A 44 8.46 -2.27 -9.06
C GLU A 44 9.00 -0.94 -8.52
N ALA A 45 8.73 -0.62 -7.25
CA ALA A 45 9.32 0.57 -6.63
C ALA A 45 10.85 0.47 -6.56
N LEU A 46 11.39 -0.71 -6.19
CA LEU A 46 12.83 -0.96 -6.12
C LEU A 46 13.51 -0.83 -7.48
N LYS A 47 12.91 -1.39 -8.55
CA LYS A 47 13.43 -1.24 -9.92
C LYS A 47 13.62 0.23 -10.28
N LEU A 48 12.64 1.07 -9.95
CA LEU A 48 12.74 2.51 -10.22
C LEU A 48 13.90 3.13 -9.47
N LEU A 49 14.08 2.82 -8.20
CA LEU A 49 15.18 3.36 -7.39
C LEU A 49 16.57 2.94 -7.88
N LEU A 50 16.70 1.81 -8.56
CA LEU A 50 17.96 1.34 -9.14
C LEU A 50 18.35 2.09 -10.42
N ASP A 51 17.35 2.56 -11.19
CA ASP A 51 17.54 3.11 -12.54
C ASP A 51 17.33 4.63 -12.66
N THR A 52 17.07 5.37 -11.56
CA THR A 52 16.68 6.81 -11.62
C THR A 52 17.76 7.83 -11.21
N PRO A 53 17.59 9.10 -11.64
CA PRO A 53 18.32 10.25 -11.09
C PRO A 53 18.17 10.38 -9.56
N PRO A 54 18.91 11.29 -8.91
CA PRO A 54 18.81 11.53 -7.48
C PRO A 54 17.35 11.72 -7.05
N THR A 55 16.93 10.97 -6.03
CA THR A 55 15.61 11.10 -5.43
C THR A 55 15.39 12.52 -4.93
N ASP A 56 14.22 13.10 -5.22
CA ASP A 56 13.80 14.39 -4.66
C ASP A 56 13.48 14.25 -3.16
N ARG A 57 14.55 14.28 -2.36
CA ARG A 57 14.48 14.09 -0.91
C ARG A 57 13.78 15.25 -0.21
N GLU A 58 13.85 16.45 -0.77
CA GLU A 58 13.19 17.64 -0.20
C GLU A 58 11.68 17.49 -0.28
N PHE A 59 11.15 17.15 -1.47
CA PHE A 59 9.73 16.89 -1.66
C PHE A 59 9.21 15.79 -0.72
N ILE A 60 9.95 14.69 -0.58
CA ILE A 60 9.55 13.57 0.29
C ILE A 60 9.45 14.03 1.75
N LEU A 61 10.49 14.68 2.27
CA LEU A 61 10.52 15.11 3.67
C LEU A 61 9.48 16.19 3.95
N GLN A 62 9.27 17.13 3.02
CA GLN A 62 8.22 18.13 3.13
C GLN A 62 6.83 17.49 3.17
N THR A 63 6.56 16.54 2.28
CA THR A 63 5.28 15.82 2.24
C THR A 63 5.00 15.09 3.55
N LEU A 64 6.02 14.44 4.13
CA LEU A 64 5.89 13.76 5.42
C LEU A 64 5.66 14.72 6.60
N ALA A 65 6.19 15.94 6.52
CA ALA A 65 6.05 16.94 7.58
C ALA A 65 4.71 17.70 7.51
N GLU A 66 4.20 17.96 6.31
CA GLU A 66 3.05 18.86 6.10
C GLU A 66 1.70 18.16 5.99
N ARG A 67 1.67 16.86 5.66
CA ARG A 67 0.42 16.12 5.43
C ARG A 67 0.00 15.32 6.65
N ASP A 68 -1.30 15.25 6.88
CA ASP A 68 -1.88 14.45 7.95
C ASP A 68 -1.76 12.93 7.66
N ALA A 69 -1.82 12.12 8.72
CA ALA A 69 -1.64 10.68 8.62
C ALA A 69 -2.69 9.99 7.72
N ALA A 70 -3.92 10.51 7.65
CA ALA A 70 -4.94 9.93 6.79
C ALA A 70 -4.58 10.19 5.32
N THR A 71 -4.15 11.40 4.96
CA THR A 71 -3.67 11.71 3.61
C THR A 71 -2.47 10.83 3.22
N LEU A 72 -1.50 10.65 4.12
CA LEU A 72 -0.33 9.80 3.85
C LEU A 72 -0.73 8.32 3.66
N ALA A 73 -1.70 7.82 4.42
CA ALA A 73 -2.22 6.46 4.25
C ALA A 73 -2.89 6.28 2.89
N HIS A 74 -3.71 7.25 2.44
CA HIS A 74 -4.32 7.21 1.11
C HIS A 74 -3.26 7.27 0.01
N LEU A 75 -2.26 8.14 0.15
CA LEU A 75 -1.14 8.22 -0.80
C LEU A 75 -0.43 6.87 -0.93
N PHE A 76 -0.16 6.18 0.18
CA PHE A 76 0.41 4.84 0.17
C PHE A 76 -0.44 3.86 -0.65
N PHE A 77 -1.75 3.81 -0.43
CA PHE A 77 -2.64 2.93 -1.21
C PHE A 77 -2.63 3.27 -2.70
N HIS A 78 -2.72 4.55 -3.07
CA HIS A 78 -2.67 4.96 -4.46
C HIS A 78 -1.34 4.60 -5.14
N LEU A 79 -0.20 4.82 -4.46
CA LEU A 79 1.12 4.44 -4.97
C LEU A 79 1.26 2.92 -5.12
N HIS A 80 0.77 2.15 -4.13
CA HIS A 80 0.75 0.70 -4.22
C HIS A 80 0.05 0.25 -5.52
N PHE A 81 -1.20 0.67 -5.74
CA PHE A 81 -1.94 0.30 -6.94
C PHE A 81 -1.30 0.80 -8.22
N TYR A 82 -0.69 1.98 -8.21
CA TYR A 82 0.07 2.50 -9.34
C TYR A 82 1.23 1.57 -9.73
N PHE A 83 2.03 1.12 -8.76
CA PHE A 83 3.15 0.22 -9.03
C PHE A 83 2.68 -1.16 -9.48
N VAL A 84 1.64 -1.72 -8.87
CA VAL A 84 1.09 -3.02 -9.33
C VAL A 84 0.57 -2.91 -10.76
N LYS A 85 -0.16 -1.84 -11.12
CA LYS A 85 -0.60 -1.62 -12.51
C LYS A 85 0.57 -1.54 -13.49
N ARG A 86 1.63 -0.82 -13.10
CA ARG A 86 2.84 -0.69 -13.91
C ARG A 86 3.58 -2.03 -14.12
N SER A 87 3.47 -2.96 -13.17
CA SER A 87 4.05 -4.31 -13.30
C SER A 87 3.45 -5.14 -14.44
N GLY A 88 2.29 -4.76 -14.98
CA GLY A 88 1.55 -5.53 -15.99
C GLY A 88 0.88 -6.80 -15.44
N ALA A 89 1.05 -7.10 -14.15
CA ALA A 89 0.45 -8.25 -13.47
C ALA A 89 -0.82 -7.90 -12.68
N TRP A 90 -1.47 -6.78 -13.01
CA TRP A 90 -2.73 -6.36 -12.43
C TRP A 90 -3.88 -7.19 -13.02
N ILE A 91 -4.62 -7.88 -12.15
CA ILE A 91 -5.65 -8.86 -12.53
C ILE A 91 -7.07 -8.41 -12.18
N HIS A 92 -7.25 -7.23 -11.59
CA HIS A 92 -8.55 -6.76 -11.11
C HIS A 92 -9.17 -5.70 -12.05
N ASP A 93 -10.29 -6.01 -12.70
CA ASP A 93 -11.08 -5.07 -13.51
C ASP A 93 -11.92 -4.08 -12.69
N GLY A 94 -11.66 -3.96 -11.38
CA GLY A 94 -12.31 -2.98 -10.51
C GLY A 94 -11.91 -1.57 -10.91
N GLN A 95 -12.85 -0.81 -11.47
CA GLN A 95 -12.70 0.64 -11.60
C GLN A 95 -12.51 1.24 -10.21
N LEU A 96 -11.42 2.02 -10.06
CA LEU A 96 -11.13 2.82 -8.86
C LEU A 96 -12.27 3.80 -8.56
#